data_AF-A0A154PER0-F1
#
_entry.id   AF-A0A154PER0-F1
#
_cell.length_a   1.000
_cell.length_b   1.000
_cell.length_c   1.000
_cell.angle_alpha   90.00
_cell.angle_beta   90.00
_cell.angle_gamma   90.00
#
_symmetry.space_group_name_H-M   'P 1'
#
loop_
_entity.id
_entity.type
_entity.pdbx_description
1 polymer ?
#
loop_
_entity_poly.entity_id
_entity_poly.type
_entity_poly.pdbx_seq_one_letter_code
_entity_poly.pdbx_strand_id
1 'polypeptide(L)'
;IVCRIMAQYPQYHSSAEGACRHIINSHLSLVHSMLSMQSTAKQRKIVLQLLAAMVSLGGNLPRELLAHLSIQSEVIKCLVRHTKPTDTQNIRNCFIHFILAFLIEGNVSTIRTLLDKHDLLSSIFSALIYDSKDIIALVLTTLKTYILQNPKISKTMKLHIFSTPVVQNLVCLYNWKGPNNWPGNKIHNSTSAPRYLQEKEVIFSTILDRPWEHEKPSDLLIKIMAACPDLIKSQFTLLESHIEPRVATKWIA
;
A
#
# COMPACT_ATOMS: atom_id res chain seq x y z
N ILE A 1 -12.69 17.33 7.77
CA ILE A 1 -13.29 18.61 7.35
C ILE A 1 -13.36 18.69 5.84
N VAL A 2 -12.23 18.58 5.12
CA VAL A 2 -12.21 18.57 3.63
C VAL A 2 -13.12 17.50 3.00
N CYS A 3 -13.04 16.23 3.43
CA CYS A 3 -13.96 15.20 2.93
C CYS A 3 -15.44 15.46 3.28
N ARG A 4 -15.72 16.16 4.39
CA ARG A 4 -17.09 16.57 4.75
C ARG A 4 -17.56 17.72 3.86
N ILE A 5 -16.67 18.65 3.51
CA ILE A 5 -16.96 19.73 2.55
C ILE A 5 -17.32 19.12 1.20
N MET A 6 -16.56 18.14 0.70
CA MET A 6 -16.90 17.46 -0.55
C MET A 6 -18.26 16.76 -0.52
N ALA A 7 -18.58 16.08 0.59
CA ALA A 7 -19.81 15.30 0.70
C ALA A 7 -21.07 16.15 0.98
N GLN A 8 -20.92 17.25 1.73
CA GLN A 8 -22.06 17.98 2.29
C GLN A 8 -22.15 19.43 1.81
N TYR A 9 -21.07 19.99 1.26
CA TYR A 9 -21.01 21.39 0.85
C TYR A 9 -20.19 21.59 -0.44
N PRO A 10 -20.63 21.03 -1.58
CA PRO A 10 -19.89 21.08 -2.85
C PRO A 10 -19.61 22.51 -3.33
N GLN A 11 -20.42 23.49 -2.92
CA GLN A 11 -20.22 24.92 -3.23
C GLN A 11 -18.90 25.49 -2.69
N TYR A 12 -18.31 24.88 -1.65
CA TYR A 12 -17.04 25.33 -1.09
C TYR A 12 -15.83 24.58 -1.64
N HIS A 13 -16.01 23.70 -2.63
CA HIS A 13 -14.91 22.91 -3.21
C HIS A 13 -13.77 23.79 -3.73
N SER A 14 -14.06 24.79 -4.58
CA SER A 14 -13.04 25.70 -5.12
C SER A 14 -12.31 26.50 -4.04
N SER A 15 -13.01 26.89 -2.96
CA SER A 15 -12.41 27.58 -1.82
C SER A 15 -11.49 26.66 -1.02
N ALA A 16 -11.91 25.41 -0.79
CA ALA A 16 -11.10 24.39 -0.14
C ALA A 16 -9.85 24.05 -0.97
N GLU A 17 -9.98 23.91 -2.29
CA GLU A 17 -8.86 23.71 -3.20
C GLU A 17 -7.88 24.89 -3.16
N GLY A 18 -8.39 26.13 -3.19
CA GLY A 18 -7.58 27.35 -3.05
C GLY A 18 -6.80 27.39 -1.73
N ALA A 19 -7.45 27.07 -0.60
CA ALA A 19 -6.80 27.00 0.70
C ALA A 19 -5.72 25.91 0.77
N CYS A 20 -6.00 24.73 0.20
CA CYS A 20 -5.01 23.64 0.14
C CYS A 20 -3.80 24.03 -0.70
N ARG A 21 -4.02 24.70 -1.84
CA ARG A 21 -2.91 25.21 -2.68
C ARG A 21 -2.08 26.26 -1.96
N HIS A 22 -2.71 27.13 -1.18
CA HIS A 22 -2.00 28.07 -0.32
C HIS A 22 -1.14 27.36 0.73
N ILE A 23 -1.61 26.27 1.32
CA ILE A 23 -0.80 25.44 2.24
C ILE A 23 0.42 24.87 1.54
N ILE A 24 0.28 24.33 0.33
CA ILE A 24 1.39 23.77 -0.46
C ILE A 24 2.43 24.86 -0.77
N ASN A 25 1.99 26.05 -1.16
CA ASN A 25 2.88 27.10 -1.63
C ASN A 25 3.53 27.89 -0.48
N SER A 26 2.83 28.06 0.65
CA SER A 26 3.25 28.98 1.72
C SER A 26 3.67 28.29 3.02
N HIS A 27 3.21 27.06 3.27
CA HIS A 27 3.33 26.41 4.59
C HIS A 27 3.88 24.98 4.54
N LEU A 28 4.54 24.59 3.45
CA LEU A 28 5.08 23.24 3.31
C LEU A 28 6.20 22.94 4.33
N SER A 29 6.94 23.95 4.78
CA SER A 29 7.94 23.81 5.85
C SER A 29 7.31 23.32 7.17
N LEU A 30 6.09 23.79 7.50
CA LEU A 30 5.33 23.32 8.65
C LEU A 30 4.87 21.87 8.45
N VAL A 31 4.44 21.51 7.24
CA VAL A 31 4.09 20.12 6.88
C VAL A 31 5.29 19.20 7.11
N HIS A 32 6.48 19.59 6.64
CA HIS A 32 7.71 18.82 6.87
C HIS A 32 8.07 18.72 8.36
N SER A 33 7.93 19.82 9.11
CA SER A 33 8.13 19.84 10.56
C SER A 33 7.18 18.87 11.28
N MET A 34 5.90 18.84 10.88
CA MET A 34 4.89 17.93 11.44
C MET A 34 5.06 16.47 11.01
N LEU A 35 5.71 16.20 9.89
CA LEU A 35 6.07 14.84 9.45
C LEU A 35 7.36 14.32 10.11
N SER A 36 8.20 15.22 10.60
CA SER A 36 9.53 14.91 11.12
C SER A 36 9.53 13.92 12.29
N MET A 37 10.68 13.31 12.55
CA MET A 37 10.85 12.38 13.68
C MET A 37 10.70 13.08 15.04
N GLN A 38 10.99 14.38 15.10
CA GLN A 38 10.90 15.23 16.30
C GLN A 38 9.45 15.56 16.68
N SER A 39 8.50 15.42 15.74
CA SER A 39 7.08 15.68 16.00
C SER A 39 6.40 14.55 16.77
N THR A 40 5.29 14.90 17.42
CA THR A 40 4.46 13.92 18.14
C THR A 40 3.74 12.98 17.19
N ALA A 41 3.41 11.77 17.65
CA ALA A 41 2.59 10.83 16.89
C ALA A 41 1.23 11.42 16.47
N LYS A 42 0.62 12.25 17.31
CA LYS A 42 -0.63 12.95 17.01
C LYS A 42 -0.46 13.93 15.84
N GLN A 43 0.60 14.74 15.83
CA GLN A 43 0.88 15.67 14.74
C GLN A 43 1.10 14.94 13.42
N ARG A 44 1.91 13.86 13.41
CA ARG A 44 2.12 13.02 12.22
C ARG A 44 0.82 12.48 11.63
N LYS A 45 -0.08 11.99 12.48
CA LYS A 45 -1.39 11.50 12.03
C LYS A 45 -2.24 12.60 11.42
N ILE A 46 -2.32 13.76 12.09
CA ILE A 46 -3.11 14.90 11.62
C ILE A 46 -2.60 15.38 10.26
N VAL A 47 -1.29 15.55 10.09
CA VAL A 47 -0.74 16.04 8.82
C VAL A 47 -0.91 15.01 7.70
N LEU A 48 -0.77 13.71 7.97
CA LEU A 48 -1.04 12.67 6.96
C LEU A 48 -2.52 12.63 6.55
N GLN A 49 -3.44 12.76 7.50
CA GLN A 49 -4.86 12.84 7.22
C GLN A 49 -5.22 14.11 6.44
N LEU A 50 -4.59 15.24 6.75
CA LEU A 50 -4.73 16.49 5.98
C LEU A 50 -4.24 16.28 4.54
N LEU A 51 -3.05 15.72 4.36
CA LEU A 51 -2.48 15.46 3.04
C LEU A 51 -3.36 14.50 2.22
N ALA A 52 -3.87 13.43 2.82
CA ALA A 52 -4.81 12.53 2.15
C ALA A 52 -6.10 13.28 1.73
N ALA A 53 -6.63 14.13 2.60
CA ALA A 53 -7.79 14.98 2.29
C ALA A 53 -7.53 15.97 1.15
N MET A 54 -6.33 16.55 1.08
CA MET A 54 -5.92 17.43 -0.03
C MET A 54 -5.89 16.66 -1.35
N VAL A 55 -5.41 15.42 -1.34
CA VAL A 55 -5.41 14.56 -2.53
C VAL A 55 -6.84 14.23 -2.98
N SER A 56 -7.75 13.97 -2.05
CA SER A 56 -9.16 13.68 -2.37
C SER A 56 -9.92 14.83 -3.01
N LEU A 57 -9.44 16.08 -2.93
CA LEU A 57 -10.06 17.19 -3.68
C LEU A 57 -9.96 17.02 -5.21
N GLY A 58 -9.00 16.21 -5.68
CA GLY A 58 -8.83 15.90 -7.10
C GLY A 58 -8.24 17.05 -7.92
N GLY A 59 -8.49 17.03 -9.22
CA GLY A 59 -7.95 18.03 -10.15
C GLY A 59 -6.42 17.95 -10.29
N ASN A 60 -5.76 19.10 -10.32
CA ASN A 60 -4.29 19.18 -10.42
C ASN A 60 -3.59 19.19 -9.05
N LEU A 61 -4.34 19.40 -7.96
CA LEU A 61 -3.79 19.55 -6.61
C LEU A 61 -2.97 18.33 -6.15
N PRO A 62 -3.37 17.06 -6.39
CA PRO A 62 -2.53 15.90 -6.07
C PRO A 62 -1.16 15.94 -6.76
N ARG A 63 -1.13 16.35 -8.03
CA ARG A 63 0.11 16.40 -8.81
C ARG A 63 1.00 17.55 -8.36
N GLU A 64 0.42 18.72 -8.06
CA GLU A 64 1.12 19.84 -7.44
C GLU A 64 1.71 19.44 -6.08
N LEU A 65 0.95 18.72 -5.25
CA LEU A 65 1.42 18.22 -3.97
C LEU A 65 2.60 17.26 -4.15
N LEU A 66 2.52 16.31 -5.09
CA LEU A 66 3.65 15.44 -5.40
C LEU A 66 4.86 16.22 -5.89
N ALA A 67 4.69 17.28 -6.70
CA ALA A 67 5.82 18.06 -7.18
C ALA A 67 6.59 18.75 -6.05
N HIS A 68 5.89 19.29 -5.06
CA HIS A 68 6.51 20.07 -3.99
C HIS A 68 6.87 19.24 -2.74
N LEU A 69 6.09 18.20 -2.42
CA LEU A 69 6.31 17.38 -1.24
C LEU A 69 7.48 16.41 -1.44
N SER A 70 8.60 16.71 -0.78
CA SER A 70 9.78 15.83 -0.70
C SER A 70 9.88 15.19 0.68
N ILE A 71 9.58 13.89 0.79
CA ILE A 71 9.69 13.15 2.06
C ILE A 71 11.02 12.39 2.06
N GLN A 72 11.90 12.72 3.00
CA GLN A 72 13.19 12.06 3.14
C GLN A 72 13.05 10.59 3.52
N SER A 73 13.98 9.74 3.07
CA SER A 73 13.95 8.28 3.32
C SER A 73 13.84 7.92 4.80
N GLU A 74 14.56 8.62 5.68
CA GLU A 74 14.50 8.38 7.14
C GLU A 74 13.12 8.71 7.74
N VAL A 75 12.46 9.74 7.21
CA VAL A 75 11.08 10.06 7.60
C VAL A 75 10.14 8.96 7.10
N ILE A 76 10.29 8.49 5.85
CA ILE A 76 9.49 7.37 5.32
C ILE A 76 9.64 6.13 6.20
N LYS A 77 10.89 5.75 6.56
CA LYS A 77 11.16 4.62 7.47
C LYS A 77 10.46 4.79 8.82
N CYS A 78 10.39 6.02 9.35
CA CYS A 78 9.64 6.31 10.57
C CYS A 78 8.13 6.12 10.37
N LEU A 79 7.57 6.60 9.26
CA LEU A 79 6.12 6.59 8.98
C LEU A 79 5.59 5.19 8.71
N VAL A 80 6.39 4.33 8.08
CA VAL A 80 6.01 2.93 7.76
C VAL A 80 6.28 1.95 8.90
N ARG A 81 6.96 2.37 9.98
CA ARG A 81 7.30 1.49 11.10
C ARG A 81 6.06 1.13 11.92
N HIS A 82 5.89 -0.16 12.20
CA HIS A 82 4.89 -0.63 13.16
C HIS A 82 5.25 -0.23 14.59
N THR A 83 4.27 0.27 15.33
CA THR A 83 4.37 0.54 16.78
C THR A 83 3.29 -0.18 17.58
N LYS A 84 2.06 -0.21 17.04
CA LYS A 84 0.92 -0.95 17.58
C LYS A 84 -0.04 -1.29 16.42
N PRO A 85 0.20 -2.38 15.68
CA PRO A 85 -0.59 -2.73 14.48
C PRO A 85 -2.08 -2.97 14.77
N THR A 86 -2.43 -3.26 16.03
CA THR A 86 -3.81 -3.41 16.49
C THR A 86 -4.57 -2.08 16.61
N ASP A 87 -3.88 -0.94 16.65
CA ASP A 87 -4.49 0.38 16.57
C ASP A 87 -4.83 0.69 15.10
N THR A 88 -6.12 0.77 14.79
CA THR A 88 -6.61 1.07 13.44
C THR A 88 -6.27 2.49 12.98
N GLN A 89 -5.95 3.39 13.92
CA GLN A 89 -5.55 4.77 13.69
C GLN A 89 -4.06 4.99 13.98
N ASN A 90 -3.23 3.98 13.69
CA ASN A 90 -1.78 4.11 13.76
C ASN A 90 -1.22 4.98 12.60
N ILE A 91 0.01 5.49 12.75
CA ILE A 91 0.64 6.38 11.77
C ILE A 91 0.81 5.70 10.40
N ARG A 92 1.18 4.42 10.41
CA ARG A 92 1.39 3.64 9.19
C ARG A 92 0.10 3.53 8.37
N ASN A 93 -1.06 3.28 8.99
CA ASN A 93 -2.34 3.27 8.30
C ASN A 93 -2.66 4.63 7.69
N CYS A 94 -2.43 5.74 8.42
CA CYS A 94 -2.60 7.08 7.86
C CYS A 94 -1.68 7.33 6.66
N PHE A 95 -0.44 6.85 6.72
CA PHE A 95 0.52 6.97 5.63
C PHE A 95 0.10 6.13 4.42
N ILE A 96 -0.32 4.87 4.62
CA ILE A 96 -0.87 4.01 3.57
C ILE A 96 -2.06 4.69 2.89
N HIS A 97 -3.03 5.20 3.65
CA HIS A 97 -4.18 5.91 3.08
C HIS A 97 -3.76 7.15 2.28
N PHE A 98 -2.79 7.92 2.77
CA PHE A 98 -2.24 9.05 2.03
C PHE A 98 -1.62 8.63 0.69
N ILE A 99 -0.81 7.57 0.66
CA ILE A 99 -0.21 7.08 -0.58
C ILE A 99 -1.27 6.54 -1.55
N LEU A 100 -2.22 5.75 -1.05
CA LEU A 100 -3.27 5.15 -1.90
C LEU A 100 -4.26 6.19 -2.41
N ALA A 101 -4.47 7.32 -1.72
CA ALA A 101 -5.33 8.40 -2.20
C ALA A 101 -4.91 8.92 -3.58
N PHE A 102 -3.61 8.96 -3.89
CA PHE A 102 -3.13 9.37 -5.21
C PHE A 102 -3.51 8.39 -6.32
N LEU A 103 -3.65 7.10 -6.00
CA LEU A 103 -4.06 6.08 -6.95
C LEU A 103 -5.58 6.12 -7.18
N ILE A 104 -6.34 6.34 -6.10
CA ILE A 104 -7.80 6.31 -6.10
C ILE A 104 -8.38 7.58 -6.76
N GLU A 105 -7.87 8.75 -6.37
CA GLU A 105 -8.42 10.06 -6.74
C GLU A 105 -7.64 10.72 -7.89
N GLY A 106 -6.41 10.24 -8.15
CA GLY A 106 -5.53 10.81 -9.14
C GLY A 106 -5.90 10.41 -10.57
N ASN A 107 -5.83 11.38 -11.49
CA ASN A 107 -5.81 11.06 -12.91
C ASN A 107 -4.52 10.30 -13.29
N VAL A 108 -4.46 9.77 -14.50
CA VAL A 108 -3.31 8.97 -14.97
C VAL A 108 -1.99 9.70 -14.79
N SER A 109 -1.91 11.01 -15.06
CA SER A 109 -0.67 11.76 -14.91
C SER A 109 -0.20 11.84 -13.45
N THR A 110 -1.13 11.99 -12.50
CA THR A 110 -0.85 11.92 -11.06
C THR A 110 -0.35 10.54 -10.67
N ILE A 111 -1.02 9.48 -11.15
CA ILE A 111 -0.59 8.09 -10.89
C ILE A 111 0.84 7.89 -11.39
N ARG A 112 1.15 8.26 -12.64
CA ARG A 112 2.51 8.14 -13.19
C ARG A 112 3.54 8.92 -12.35
N THR A 113 3.22 10.16 -11.97
CA THR A 113 4.07 10.99 -11.12
C THR A 113 4.36 10.33 -9.76
N LEU A 114 3.39 9.63 -9.17
CA LEU A 114 3.60 8.85 -7.96
C LEU A 114 4.52 7.64 -8.22
N LEU A 115 4.30 6.91 -9.33
CA LEU A 115 5.09 5.72 -9.66
C LEU A 115 6.55 6.07 -9.97
N ASP A 116 6.80 7.24 -10.54
CA ASP A 116 8.16 7.76 -10.76
C ASP A 116 8.90 8.00 -9.43
N LYS A 117 8.16 8.25 -8.34
CA LYS A 117 8.69 8.28 -6.97
C LYS A 117 8.67 6.89 -6.34
N HIS A 118 9.40 5.94 -6.94
CA HIS A 118 9.37 4.51 -6.61
C HIS A 118 9.45 4.22 -5.10
N ASP A 119 10.33 4.90 -4.36
CA ASP A 119 10.52 4.68 -2.91
C ASP A 119 9.27 4.99 -2.08
N LEU A 120 8.44 5.93 -2.54
CA LEU A 120 7.27 6.35 -1.80
C LEU A 120 6.19 5.27 -1.82
N LEU A 121 5.84 4.76 -3.00
CA LEU A 121 4.87 3.67 -3.12
C LEU A 121 5.45 2.34 -2.60
N SER A 122 6.69 1.99 -2.93
CA SER A 122 7.29 0.71 -2.50
C SER A 122 7.45 0.59 -0.97
N SER A 123 7.55 1.72 -0.26
CA SER A 123 7.69 1.73 1.20
C SER A 123 6.51 1.08 1.95
N ILE A 124 5.29 1.15 1.40
CA ILE A 124 4.10 0.66 2.09
C ILE A 124 3.97 -0.86 2.08
N PHE A 125 4.68 -1.56 1.19
CA PHE A 125 4.64 -3.02 1.10
C PHE A 125 5.39 -3.72 2.23
N SER A 126 6.41 -3.04 2.76
CA SER A 126 7.19 -3.57 3.88
C SER A 126 6.27 -3.85 5.06
N ALA A 127 6.37 -5.02 5.68
CA ALA A 127 5.62 -5.41 6.87
C ALA A 127 4.08 -5.54 6.72
N LEU A 128 3.54 -5.61 5.49
CA LEU A 128 2.12 -5.91 5.25
C LEU A 128 1.66 -7.21 5.93
N ILE A 129 2.56 -8.16 6.16
CA ILE A 129 2.31 -9.41 6.88
C ILE A 129 1.72 -9.22 8.30
N TYR A 130 1.87 -8.03 8.89
CA TYR A 130 1.35 -7.66 10.22
C TYR A 130 0.23 -6.61 10.18
N ASP A 131 -0.11 -6.06 9.00
CA ASP A 131 -1.24 -5.13 8.88
C ASP A 131 -2.58 -5.87 9.00
N SER A 132 -3.66 -5.12 9.28
CA SER A 132 -5.01 -5.70 9.33
C SER A 132 -5.47 -6.18 7.96
N LYS A 133 -6.40 -7.13 7.93
CA LYS A 133 -7.01 -7.60 6.68
C LYS A 133 -7.60 -6.47 5.83
N ASP A 134 -8.18 -5.44 6.47
CA ASP A 134 -8.83 -4.33 5.78
C ASP A 134 -7.80 -3.45 5.06
N ILE A 135 -6.63 -3.20 5.70
CA ILE A 135 -5.52 -2.47 5.09
C ILE A 135 -4.92 -3.27 3.94
N ILE A 136 -4.73 -4.58 4.12
CA ILE A 136 -4.22 -5.45 3.06
C ILE A 136 -5.18 -5.48 1.88
N ALA A 137 -6.47 -5.68 2.12
CA ALA A 137 -7.48 -5.68 1.08
C ALA A 137 -7.50 -4.35 0.33
N LEU A 138 -7.46 -3.21 1.04
CA LEU A 138 -7.39 -1.89 0.45
C LEU A 138 -6.15 -1.72 -0.44
N VAL A 139 -4.96 -2.09 0.05
CA VAL A 139 -3.71 -2.01 -0.73
C VAL A 139 -3.82 -2.85 -1.99
N LEU A 140 -4.17 -4.14 -1.86
CA LEU A 140 -4.19 -5.07 -2.99
C LEU A 140 -5.24 -4.69 -4.04
N THR A 141 -6.46 -4.34 -3.62
CA THR A 141 -7.52 -3.92 -4.54
C THR A 141 -7.16 -2.63 -5.26
N THR A 142 -6.58 -1.65 -4.54
CA THR A 142 -6.14 -0.38 -5.15
C THR A 142 -5.04 -0.62 -6.19
N LEU A 143 -4.03 -1.44 -5.87
CA LEU A 143 -2.97 -1.78 -6.82
C LEU A 143 -3.50 -2.55 -8.04
N LYS A 144 -4.40 -3.51 -7.81
CA LYS A 144 -5.05 -4.29 -8.89
C LYS A 144 -5.77 -3.35 -9.85
N THR A 145 -6.67 -2.51 -9.33
CA THR A 145 -7.54 -1.64 -10.12
C THR A 145 -6.77 -0.53 -10.84
N TYR A 146 -5.95 0.23 -10.10
CA TYR A 146 -5.40 1.50 -10.61
C TYR A 146 -4.03 1.37 -11.27
N ILE A 147 -3.29 0.28 -10.99
CA ILE A 147 -1.98 0.01 -11.58
C ILE A 147 -2.02 -1.20 -12.51
N LEU A 148 -2.31 -2.40 -12.00
CA LEU A 148 -2.17 -3.64 -12.76
C LEU A 148 -3.15 -3.74 -13.93
N GLN A 149 -4.43 -3.49 -13.68
CA GLN A 149 -5.49 -3.54 -14.69
C GLN A 149 -5.58 -2.26 -15.53
N ASN A 150 -4.87 -1.21 -15.16
CA ASN A 150 -4.89 0.05 -15.88
C ASN A 150 -4.03 -0.05 -17.16
N PRO A 151 -4.61 0.02 -18.38
CA PRO A 151 -3.86 -0.07 -19.62
C PRO A 151 -3.04 1.20 -19.91
N LYS A 152 -3.36 2.31 -19.24
CA LYS A 152 -2.64 3.58 -19.38
C LYS A 152 -1.35 3.61 -18.55
N ILE A 153 -1.09 2.60 -17.74
CA ILE A 153 0.18 2.41 -17.02
C ILE A 153 1.02 1.42 -17.82
N SER A 154 2.23 1.81 -18.21
CA SER A 154 3.09 1.00 -19.08
C SER A 154 3.60 -0.25 -18.37
N LYS A 155 3.92 -1.30 -19.14
CA LYS A 155 4.54 -2.53 -18.62
C LYS A 155 5.83 -2.23 -17.85
N THR A 156 6.68 -1.37 -18.40
CA THR A 156 7.94 -0.94 -17.77
C THR A 156 7.72 -0.32 -16.39
N MET A 157 6.71 0.52 -16.22
CA MET A 157 6.44 1.17 -14.94
C MET A 157 5.88 0.18 -13.92
N LYS A 158 5.05 -0.79 -14.35
CA LYS A 158 4.62 -1.91 -13.49
C LYS A 158 5.84 -2.71 -13.03
N LEU A 159 6.74 -3.06 -13.94
CA LEU A 159 7.98 -3.80 -13.65
C LEU A 159 8.83 -3.10 -12.58
N HIS A 160 8.97 -1.78 -12.67
CA HIS A 160 9.75 -1.01 -11.70
C HIS A 160 9.14 -1.07 -10.30
N ILE A 161 7.82 -0.87 -10.19
CA ILE A 161 7.11 -0.87 -8.90
C ILE A 161 7.08 -2.26 -8.28
N PHE A 162 6.80 -3.30 -9.07
CA PHE A 162 6.80 -4.70 -8.62
C PHE A 162 8.21 -5.29 -8.67
N SER A 163 9.16 -4.58 -8.06
CA SER A 163 10.53 -5.04 -7.87
C SER A 163 10.58 -6.29 -6.99
N THR A 164 11.71 -6.99 -7.01
CA THR A 164 11.93 -8.21 -6.23
C THR A 164 11.54 -8.08 -4.75
N PRO A 165 11.96 -7.04 -3.99
CA PRO A 165 11.56 -6.89 -2.60
C PRO A 165 10.05 -6.69 -2.42
N VAL A 166 9.39 -5.99 -3.34
CA VAL A 166 7.93 -5.78 -3.31
C VAL A 166 7.21 -7.09 -3.55
N VAL A 167 7.61 -7.86 -4.57
CA VAL A 167 7.04 -9.18 -4.85
C VAL A 167 7.23 -10.13 -3.68
N GLN A 168 8.41 -10.16 -3.05
CA GLN A 168 8.65 -10.95 -1.84
C GLN A 168 7.69 -10.57 -0.69
N ASN A 169 7.47 -9.27 -0.44
CA ASN A 169 6.50 -8.82 0.56
C ASN A 169 5.07 -9.27 0.23
N LEU A 170 4.69 -9.23 -1.05
CA LEU A 170 3.38 -9.72 -1.51
C LEU A 170 3.25 -11.24 -1.36
N VAL A 171 4.27 -12.01 -1.70
CA VAL A 171 4.30 -13.47 -1.51
C VAL A 171 4.24 -13.84 -0.03
N CYS A 172 4.90 -13.07 0.85
CA CYS A 172 4.81 -13.28 2.30
C CYS A 172 3.38 -13.16 2.85
N LEU A 173 2.44 -12.51 2.15
CA LEU A 173 1.03 -12.42 2.56
C LEU A 173 0.30 -13.76 2.55
N TYR A 174 0.77 -14.76 1.79
CA TYR A 174 0.26 -16.12 1.90
C TYR A 174 0.45 -16.72 3.30
N ASN A 175 1.47 -16.25 4.01
CA ASN A 175 1.77 -16.59 5.40
C ASN A 175 1.40 -15.44 6.35
N TRP A 176 0.36 -14.67 6.02
CA TRP A 176 -0.08 -13.52 6.81
C TRP A 176 -0.21 -13.85 8.31
N LYS A 177 0.43 -13.03 9.14
CA LYS A 177 0.48 -13.20 10.60
C LYS A 177 -0.57 -12.34 11.29
N GLY A 178 -0.84 -11.16 10.75
CA GLY A 178 -1.80 -10.21 11.29
C GLY A 178 -1.29 -9.41 12.48
N PRO A 179 -2.09 -8.40 12.90
CA PRO A 179 -1.64 -7.36 13.82
C PRO A 179 -1.40 -7.87 15.24
N ASN A 180 -2.08 -8.95 15.63
CA ASN A 180 -1.92 -9.56 16.96
C ASN A 180 -0.59 -10.30 17.12
N ASN A 181 -0.04 -10.83 16.03
CA ASN A 181 1.18 -11.64 16.01
C ASN A 181 2.44 -10.82 15.68
N TRP A 182 2.39 -9.50 15.84
CA TRP A 182 3.52 -8.63 15.60
C TRP A 182 4.57 -8.77 16.73
N PRO A 183 5.86 -9.01 16.40
CA PRO A 183 6.90 -9.28 17.41
C PRO A 183 7.10 -8.21 18.48
N GLY A 184 6.67 -6.97 18.22
CA GLY A 184 6.76 -5.87 19.19
C GLY A 184 5.68 -5.91 20.29
N ASN A 185 4.67 -6.77 20.19
CA ASN A 185 3.70 -6.98 21.27
C ASN A 185 4.34 -7.82 22.37
N LYS A 186 4.65 -7.21 23.53
CA LYS A 186 5.05 -7.96 24.72
C LYS A 186 3.83 -8.68 25.32
N ILE A 187 3.88 -10.01 25.30
CA ILE A 187 3.04 -11.01 26.00
C ILE A 187 1.75 -11.45 25.28
N HIS A 188 1.64 -12.78 25.22
CA HIS A 188 0.67 -13.66 24.59
C HIS A 188 -0.79 -13.46 25.04
N ASN A 189 -1.72 -13.67 24.11
CA ASN A 189 -2.89 -14.50 24.32
C ASN A 189 -3.32 -15.13 22.98
N SER A 190 -3.05 -16.42 22.84
CA SER A 190 -3.53 -17.28 21.76
C SER A 190 -5.03 -17.54 21.96
N THR A 191 -5.87 -16.55 21.65
CA THR A 191 -7.31 -16.65 21.92
C THR A 191 -8.18 -16.17 20.75
N SER A 192 -7.77 -16.44 19.50
CA SER A 192 -8.59 -16.08 18.34
C SER A 192 -8.38 -16.94 17.08
N ALA A 193 -8.07 -18.23 17.22
CA ALA A 193 -7.86 -19.12 16.06
C ALA A 193 -9.03 -19.11 15.04
N PRO A 194 -10.32 -19.11 15.44
CA PRO A 194 -11.43 -19.06 14.48
C PRO A 194 -11.49 -17.73 13.71
N ARG A 195 -11.28 -16.60 14.42
CA ARG A 195 -11.30 -15.26 13.81
C ARG A 195 -10.12 -15.06 12.87
N TYR A 196 -8.94 -15.52 13.26
CA TYR A 196 -7.73 -15.48 12.44
C TYR A 196 -7.90 -16.25 11.12
N LEU A 197 -8.51 -17.45 11.16
CA LEU A 197 -8.79 -18.23 9.95
C LEU A 197 -9.76 -17.50 9.02
N GLN A 198 -10.84 -16.91 9.55
CA GLN A 198 -11.78 -16.12 8.74
C GLN A 198 -11.12 -14.86 8.14
N GLU A 199 -10.25 -14.19 8.90
CA GLU A 199 -9.50 -13.04 8.38
C GLU A 199 -8.51 -13.45 7.28
N LYS A 200 -7.87 -14.61 7.44
CA LYS A 200 -7.01 -15.20 6.43
C LYS A 200 -7.81 -15.50 5.16
N GLU A 201 -8.98 -16.12 5.24
CA GLU A 201 -9.84 -16.37 4.07
C GLU A 201 -10.17 -15.10 3.27
N VAL A 202 -10.47 -13.98 3.93
CA VAL A 202 -10.73 -12.69 3.26
C VAL A 202 -9.49 -12.17 2.53
N ILE A 203 -8.31 -12.30 3.14
CA ILE A 203 -7.05 -11.91 2.48
C ILE A 203 -6.81 -12.80 1.26
N PHE A 204 -7.00 -14.11 1.41
CA PHE A 204 -6.85 -15.06 0.31
C PHE A 204 -7.85 -14.82 -0.82
N SER A 205 -9.12 -14.51 -0.55
CA SER A 205 -10.10 -14.17 -1.60
C SER A 205 -9.79 -12.84 -2.29
N THR A 206 -9.17 -11.89 -1.58
CA THR A 206 -8.74 -10.62 -2.17
C THR A 206 -7.48 -10.79 -3.04
N ILE A 207 -6.58 -11.69 -2.66
CA ILE A 207 -5.37 -12.05 -3.42
C ILE A 207 -5.71 -12.97 -4.62
N LEU A 208 -6.60 -13.93 -4.40
CA LEU A 208 -6.98 -15.00 -5.31
C LEU A 208 -8.49 -14.91 -5.56
N ASP A 209 -8.89 -14.48 -6.76
CA ASP A 209 -10.30 -14.45 -7.19
C ASP A 209 -11.03 -15.83 -7.07
N ARG A 210 -10.31 -16.93 -6.75
CA ARG A 210 -10.85 -18.28 -6.48
C ARG A 210 -10.04 -19.03 -5.40
N PRO A 211 -10.46 -18.99 -4.12
CA PRO A 211 -9.68 -19.56 -3.00
C PRO A 211 -9.51 -21.10 -3.04
N TRP A 212 -10.44 -21.82 -3.65
CA TRP A 212 -10.49 -23.30 -3.65
C TRP A 212 -9.82 -23.98 -4.86
N GLU A 213 -9.23 -23.22 -5.78
CA GLU A 213 -8.56 -23.78 -6.98
C GLU A 213 -7.03 -23.89 -6.84
N HIS A 214 -6.41 -23.50 -5.72
CA HIS A 214 -4.96 -23.28 -5.68
C HIS A 214 -4.23 -23.88 -4.46
N GLU A 215 -3.53 -25.00 -4.69
CA GLU A 215 -2.44 -25.43 -3.83
C GLU A 215 -1.19 -24.54 -4.05
N LYS A 216 -0.97 -23.62 -3.11
CA LYS A 216 0.21 -22.76 -2.89
C LYS A 216 0.30 -21.44 -3.69
N PRO A 217 1.15 -20.46 -3.24
CA PRO A 217 1.52 -19.15 -3.84
C PRO A 217 1.74 -19.02 -5.36
N SER A 218 1.60 -20.10 -6.12
CA SER A 218 1.83 -20.16 -7.55
C SER A 218 0.86 -19.30 -8.35
N ASP A 219 -0.42 -19.18 -8.00
CA ASP A 219 -1.40 -18.50 -8.87
C ASP A 219 -1.21 -16.98 -8.96
N LEU A 220 -0.91 -16.29 -7.84
CA LEU A 220 -0.56 -14.87 -7.91
C LEU A 220 0.76 -14.66 -8.66
N LEU A 221 1.76 -15.51 -8.40
CA LEU A 221 3.02 -15.49 -9.14
C LEU A 221 2.77 -15.70 -10.64
N ILE A 222 1.91 -16.65 -11.01
CA ILE A 222 1.50 -16.91 -12.40
C ILE A 222 0.78 -15.70 -12.98
N LYS A 223 -0.14 -15.05 -12.25
CA LYS A 223 -0.84 -13.85 -12.72
C LYS A 223 0.10 -12.65 -12.87
N ILE A 224 1.06 -12.48 -11.97
CA ILE A 224 2.10 -11.43 -12.07
C ILE A 224 3.03 -11.74 -13.26
N MET A 225 3.50 -12.98 -13.41
CA MET A 225 4.35 -13.42 -14.52
C MET A 225 3.61 -13.37 -15.87
N ALA A 226 2.31 -13.67 -15.91
CA ALA A 226 1.48 -13.55 -17.11
C ALA A 226 1.25 -12.08 -17.48
N ALA A 227 1.05 -11.20 -16.50
CA ALA A 227 0.94 -9.77 -16.73
C ALA A 227 2.28 -9.13 -17.14
N CYS A 228 3.41 -9.71 -16.71
CA CYS A 228 4.78 -9.23 -16.97
C CYS A 228 5.75 -10.41 -17.24
N PRO A 229 5.80 -10.96 -18.47
CA PRO A 229 6.59 -12.15 -18.81
C PRO A 229 8.10 -11.99 -18.61
N ASP A 230 8.60 -10.76 -18.70
CA ASP A 230 10.03 -10.45 -18.51
C ASP A 230 10.52 -10.73 -17.07
N LEU A 231 9.61 -10.80 -16.11
CA LEU A 231 9.91 -11.17 -14.73
C LEU A 231 10.20 -12.67 -14.56
N ILE A 232 9.85 -13.52 -15.54
CA ILE A 232 9.96 -14.98 -15.37
C ILE A 232 11.38 -15.38 -15.01
N LYS A 233 12.39 -14.89 -15.75
CA LYS A 233 13.79 -15.28 -15.52
C LYS A 233 14.31 -14.82 -14.15
N SER A 234 14.07 -13.56 -13.79
CA SER A 234 14.55 -13.00 -12.52
C SER A 234 13.85 -13.62 -11.31
N GLN A 235 12.54 -13.86 -11.42
CA GLN A 235 11.75 -14.49 -10.36
C GLN A 235 12.05 -15.98 -10.25
N PHE A 236 12.29 -16.70 -11.35
CA PHE A 236 12.66 -18.12 -11.32
C PHE A 236 13.97 -18.34 -10.56
N THR A 237 15.03 -17.58 -10.86
CA THR A 237 16.32 -17.66 -10.15
C THR A 237 16.19 -17.34 -8.66
N LEU A 238 15.29 -16.44 -8.28
CA LEU A 238 15.05 -16.09 -6.88
C LEU A 238 14.27 -17.16 -6.12
N LEU A 239 13.30 -17.79 -6.79
CA LEU A 239 12.41 -18.79 -6.23
C LEU A 239 12.99 -20.19 -6.33
N GLU A 240 14.04 -20.42 -7.12
CA GLU A 240 14.68 -21.73 -7.35
C GLU A 240 15.00 -22.46 -6.04
N SER A 241 15.50 -21.75 -5.02
CA SER A 241 15.78 -22.31 -3.70
C SER A 241 14.55 -22.66 -2.86
N HIS A 242 13.37 -22.20 -3.27
CA HIS A 242 12.08 -22.41 -2.60
C HIS A 242 11.14 -23.31 -3.42
N ILE A 243 11.50 -23.64 -4.67
CA ILE A 243 10.78 -24.59 -5.52
C ILE A 243 11.24 -25.99 -5.10
N GLU A 244 10.56 -26.58 -4.12
CA GLU A 244 10.72 -28.01 -3.87
C GLU A 244 10.08 -28.78 -5.05
N PRO A 245 10.83 -29.64 -5.76
CA PRO A 245 10.24 -30.51 -6.77
C PRO A 245 9.25 -31.45 -6.07
N ARG A 246 7.95 -31.23 -6.32
CA ARG A 246 6.92 -32.18 -5.92
C ARG A 246 6.98 -33.37 -6.86
N VAL A 247 7.32 -34.54 -6.32
CA VAL A 247 7.20 -35.80 -7.04
C VAL A 247 5.72 -36.03 -7.31
N ALA A 248 5.28 -35.71 -8.54
CA ALA A 248 3.93 -35.99 -8.97
C ALA A 248 3.80 -37.52 -9.17
N THR A 249 2.92 -38.16 -8.42
CA THR A 249 2.63 -39.60 -8.54
C THR A 249 2.21 -40.00 -9.96
N LYS A 250 1.73 -39.04 -10.77
CA LYS A 250 1.43 -39.20 -12.20
C LYS A 250 2.64 -39.50 -13.09
N TRP A 251 3.87 -39.33 -12.60
CA TRP A 251 5.10 -39.61 -13.35
C TRP A 251 5.75 -40.94 -12.94
N ILE A 252 5.19 -41.62 -11.94
CA ILE A 252 5.69 -42.90 -11.41
C ILE A 252 4.73 -44.07 -11.75
N ALA A 253 3.63 -43.79 -12.46
CA ALA A 253 2.68 -44.79 -12.95
C ALA A 253 2.72 -44.91 -14.47
#